data_AF-A0A9X3IAK8-F1
#
_entry.id   AF-A0A9X3IAK8-F1
#
_cell.length_a   1.000
_cell.length_b   1.000
_cell.length_c   1.000
_cell.angle_alpha   90.00
_cell.angle_beta   90.00
_cell.angle_gamma   90.00
#
_symmetry.space_group_name_H-M   'P 1'
#
loop_
_entity.id
_entity.type
_entity.pdbx_description
1 polymer ?
#
loop_
_entity_poly.entity_id
_entity_poly.type
_entity_poly.pdbx_seq_one_letter_code
_entity_poly.pdbx_strand_id
1 'polypeptide(L)'
;MASGFFAILDDIGALMDDVAMASKLATRKTAGILGDDLAVNAEKATGFLASREIPVLWAITKGSFLNKLIIVPIALLLQAFFPIAIKVILILGGFYLAYEGVEKIIEYFFHKPKPADEAAVEVIKDDAGAEKAKVKSAVLTDFILSIEIVIIALGSVLDKSLAIQILTVSVVAILATVGVYGIVALIVRMDDAGYKLIKRSNDKGFFGSLGHLLVKALPIIIKVLAVVGTIALILVAGGIFVHNIEFMHHVLPNLQSTIKEFGAGIVGGLIAIPIMMGGKKLLSMVKK
;
A
#
# COMPACT_ATOMS: atom_id res chain seq x y z
N MET A 1 -18.29 43.22 -20.79
CA MET A 1 -17.69 42.72 -19.53
C MET A 1 -18.14 41.30 -19.15
N ALA A 2 -19.24 40.77 -19.69
CA ALA A 2 -19.66 39.38 -19.41
C ALA A 2 -18.80 38.31 -20.14
N SER A 3 -18.25 38.58 -21.33
CA SER A 3 -17.51 37.54 -22.09
C SER A 3 -16.20 37.10 -21.44
N GLY A 4 -15.51 37.97 -20.70
CA GLY A 4 -14.25 37.61 -20.02
C GLY A 4 -14.45 36.63 -18.86
N PHE A 5 -15.59 36.70 -18.16
CA PHE A 5 -15.92 35.77 -17.09
C PHE A 5 -16.25 34.37 -17.63
N PHE A 6 -17.03 34.29 -18.71
CA PHE A 6 -17.35 33.02 -19.36
C PHE A 6 -16.13 32.36 -20.02
N ALA A 7 -15.20 33.16 -20.57
CA ALA A 7 -13.95 32.62 -21.11
C ALA A 7 -13.08 31.95 -20.02
N ILE A 8 -12.96 32.56 -18.83
CA ILE A 8 -12.22 31.94 -17.71
C ILE A 8 -12.88 30.63 -17.25
N LEU A 9 -14.22 30.56 -17.23
CA LEU A 9 -14.92 29.32 -16.89
C LEU A 9 -14.71 28.24 -17.95
N ASP A 10 -14.67 28.62 -19.23
CA ASP A 10 -14.40 27.70 -20.34
C ASP A 10 -12.95 27.16 -20.27
N ASP A 11 -11.97 28.03 -19.98
CA ASP A 11 -10.57 27.63 -19.76
C ASP A 11 -10.43 26.68 -18.55
N ILE A 12 -11.14 26.96 -17.46
CA ILE A 12 -11.19 26.04 -16.31
C ILE A 12 -11.85 24.72 -16.70
N GLY A 13 -12.94 24.76 -17.48
CA GLY A 13 -13.63 23.58 -17.98
C GLY A 13 -12.71 22.68 -18.81
N ALA A 14 -12.02 23.25 -19.79
CA ALA A 14 -11.04 22.56 -20.61
C ALA A 14 -9.90 21.97 -19.78
N LEU A 15 -9.38 22.72 -18.80
CA LEU A 15 -8.34 22.26 -17.89
C LEU A 15 -8.84 21.10 -17.00
N MET A 16 -10.09 21.14 -16.52
CA MET A 16 -10.71 20.07 -15.74
C MET A 16 -10.94 18.81 -16.59
N ASP A 17 -11.33 18.94 -17.85
CA ASP A 17 -11.47 17.81 -18.78
C ASP A 17 -10.13 17.11 -19.02
N ASP A 18 -9.07 17.90 -19.24
CA ASP A 18 -7.70 17.38 -19.37
C ASP A 18 -7.25 16.65 -18.09
N VAL A 19 -7.51 17.24 -16.92
CA VAL A 19 -7.21 16.62 -15.62
C VAL A 19 -8.01 15.34 -15.42
N ALA A 20 -9.28 15.30 -15.81
CA ALA A 20 -10.12 14.10 -15.69
C ALA A 20 -9.59 12.96 -16.57
N MET A 21 -9.23 13.26 -17.82
CA MET A 21 -8.66 12.29 -18.76
C MET A 21 -7.28 11.79 -18.30
N ALA A 22 -6.43 12.71 -17.87
CA ALA A 22 -5.11 12.40 -17.32
C ALA A 22 -5.21 11.55 -16.04
N SER A 23 -6.09 11.92 -15.12
CA SER A 23 -6.35 11.17 -13.88
C SER A 23 -6.87 9.77 -14.15
N LYS A 24 -7.76 9.61 -15.15
CA LYS A 24 -8.25 8.29 -15.57
C LYS A 24 -7.13 7.41 -16.11
N LEU A 25 -6.23 7.97 -16.93
CA LEU A 25 -5.07 7.24 -17.44
C LEU A 25 -4.08 6.88 -16.33
N ALA A 26 -3.74 7.85 -15.48
CA ALA A 26 -2.85 7.67 -14.34
C ALA A 26 -3.39 6.58 -13.40
N THR A 27 -4.68 6.65 -13.03
CA THR A 27 -5.34 5.65 -12.19
C THR A 27 -5.34 4.26 -12.82
N ARG A 28 -5.51 4.15 -14.15
CA ARG A 28 -5.40 2.86 -14.85
C ARG A 28 -3.98 2.29 -14.78
N LYS A 29 -2.96 3.13 -14.92
CA LYS A 29 -1.56 2.71 -14.83
C LYS A 29 -1.17 2.31 -13.40
N THR A 30 -1.78 2.93 -12.38
CA THR A 30 -1.53 2.59 -10.98
C THR A 30 -2.45 1.49 -10.45
N ALA A 31 -3.43 1.00 -11.22
CA ALA A 31 -4.45 0.07 -10.73
C ALA A 31 -3.89 -1.23 -10.15
N GLY A 32 -2.83 -1.80 -10.74
CA GLY A 32 -2.17 -2.99 -10.20
C GLY A 32 -1.57 -2.72 -8.82
N ILE A 33 -0.78 -1.65 -8.72
CA ILE A 33 -0.12 -1.25 -7.47
C ILE A 33 -1.13 -0.76 -6.42
N LEU A 34 -2.26 -0.18 -6.82
CA LEU A 34 -3.36 0.15 -5.91
C LEU A 34 -4.01 -1.12 -5.33
N GLY A 35 -4.08 -2.20 -6.11
CA GLY A 35 -4.51 -3.51 -5.63
C GLY A 35 -3.53 -4.10 -4.63
N ASP A 36 -2.23 -4.00 -4.93
CA ASP A 36 -1.17 -4.42 -4.01
C ASP A 36 -1.17 -3.59 -2.72
N ASP A 37 -1.30 -2.26 -2.82
CA ASP A 37 -1.41 -1.33 -1.70
C ASP A 37 -2.62 -1.66 -0.83
N LEU A 38 -3.74 -2.04 -1.44
CA LEU A 38 -4.91 -2.54 -0.71
C LEU A 38 -4.61 -3.83 0.03
N ALA A 39 -3.99 -4.81 -0.61
CA ALA A 39 -3.66 -6.08 0.03
C ALA A 39 -2.72 -5.88 1.23
N VAL A 40 -1.66 -5.07 1.05
CA VAL A 40 -0.69 -4.77 2.10
C VAL A 40 -1.33 -3.97 3.23
N ASN A 41 -2.11 -2.92 2.95
CA ASN A 41 -2.78 -2.15 4.00
C ASN A 41 -3.85 -2.98 4.73
N ALA A 42 -4.56 -3.84 4.01
CA ALA A 42 -5.55 -4.72 4.63
C ALA A 42 -4.89 -5.75 5.56
N GLU A 43 -3.77 -6.35 5.15
CA GLU A 43 -2.94 -7.20 6.01
C GLU A 43 -2.49 -6.42 7.26
N LYS A 44 -1.92 -5.23 7.07
CA LYS A 44 -1.41 -4.41 8.18
C LYS A 44 -2.51 -4.02 9.16
N ALA A 45 -3.72 -3.72 8.70
CA ALA A 45 -4.83 -3.28 9.54
C ALA A 45 -5.54 -4.41 10.29
N THR A 46 -5.48 -5.66 9.79
CA THR A 46 -6.21 -6.81 10.35
C THR A 46 -5.40 -7.63 11.36
N GLY A 47 -4.12 -7.31 11.57
CA GLY A 47 -3.26 -7.96 12.57
C GLY A 47 -3.32 -7.35 13.99
N PHE A 48 -4.31 -6.50 14.26
CA PHE A 48 -4.51 -5.85 15.56
C PHE A 48 -5.63 -6.55 16.35
N LEU A 49 -5.70 -6.33 17.67
CA LEU A 49 -6.84 -6.80 18.47
C LEU A 49 -8.14 -6.27 17.84
N ALA A 50 -9.14 -7.14 17.65
CA ALA A 50 -10.40 -6.82 16.95
C ALA A 50 -11.09 -5.52 17.44
N SER A 51 -10.94 -5.17 18.72
CA SER A 51 -11.49 -3.94 19.31
C SER A 51 -10.75 -2.65 18.93
N ARG A 52 -9.53 -2.75 18.37
CA ARG A 52 -8.64 -1.62 18.06
C ARG A 52 -8.36 -1.45 16.57
N GLU A 53 -8.91 -2.30 15.70
CA GLU A 53 -8.67 -2.23 14.24
C GLU A 53 -9.09 -0.88 13.64
N ILE A 54 -10.24 -0.32 14.05
CA ILE A 54 -10.74 0.96 13.53
C ILE A 54 -9.89 2.17 13.99
N PRO A 55 -9.59 2.35 15.30
CA PRO A 55 -8.68 3.40 15.75
C PRO A 55 -7.30 3.34 15.08
N VAL A 56 -6.76 2.13 14.91
CA VAL A 56 -5.47 1.92 14.27
C VAL A 56 -5.53 2.25 12.78
N LEU A 57 -6.55 1.76 12.07
CA LEU A 57 -6.76 2.10 10.66
C LEU A 57 -6.82 3.62 10.48
N TRP A 58 -7.52 4.33 11.36
CA TRP A 58 -7.59 5.80 11.31
C TRP A 58 -6.23 6.47 11.56
N ALA A 59 -5.40 5.93 12.45
CA ALA A 59 -4.05 6.42 12.67
C ALA A 59 -3.17 6.22 11.42
N ILE A 60 -3.28 5.05 10.78
CA ILE A 60 -2.58 4.74 9.52
C ILE A 60 -3.06 5.67 8.41
N THR A 61 -4.38 5.83 8.21
CA THR A 61 -4.96 6.72 7.19
C THR A 61 -4.49 8.16 7.36
N LYS A 62 -4.46 8.68 8.60
CA LYS A 62 -3.95 10.03 8.87
C LYS A 62 -2.47 10.17 8.55
N GLY A 63 -1.66 9.19 8.96
CA GLY A 63 -0.23 9.16 8.64
C GLY A 63 0.01 9.12 7.13
N SER A 64 -0.71 8.25 6.44
CA SER A 64 -0.68 8.10 4.98
C SER A 64 -1.07 9.38 4.24
N PHE A 65 -2.14 10.04 4.67
CA PHE A 65 -2.57 11.29 4.06
C PHE A 65 -1.51 12.38 4.20
N LEU A 66 -0.89 12.50 5.38
CA LEU A 66 0.20 13.44 5.61
C LEU A 66 1.43 13.09 4.76
N ASN A 67 1.76 11.80 4.65
CA ASN A 67 2.83 11.33 3.77
C ASN A 67 2.59 11.77 2.33
N LYS A 68 1.40 11.52 1.77
CA LYS A 68 1.07 11.91 0.39
C LYS A 68 1.10 13.42 0.18
N LEU A 69 0.66 14.21 1.17
CA LEU A 69 0.75 15.67 1.12
C LEU A 69 2.20 16.17 1.03
N ILE A 70 3.15 15.43 1.59
CA ILE A 70 4.60 15.74 1.53
C ILE A 70 5.23 15.15 0.25
N ILE A 71 4.88 13.92 -0.12
CA ILE A 71 5.46 13.22 -1.28
C ILE A 71 5.13 13.96 -2.58
N VAL A 72 3.87 14.38 -2.79
CA VAL A 72 3.46 15.01 -4.07
C VAL A 72 4.31 16.24 -4.43
N PRO A 73 4.46 17.27 -3.58
CA PRO A 73 5.29 18.42 -3.91
C PRO A 73 6.78 18.06 -4.04
N ILE A 74 7.29 17.16 -3.19
CA ILE A 74 8.69 16.72 -3.29
C ILE A 74 8.93 15.97 -4.61
N ALA A 75 8.02 15.08 -5.02
CA ALA A 75 8.14 14.32 -6.25
C ALA A 75 8.13 15.24 -7.48
N LEU A 76 7.26 16.26 -7.49
CA LEU A 76 7.22 17.27 -8.56
C LEU A 76 8.53 18.08 -8.63
N LEU A 77 9.08 18.47 -7.48
CA LEU A 77 10.37 19.18 -7.41
C LEU A 77 11.52 18.28 -7.85
N LEU A 78 11.60 17.06 -7.33
CA LEU A 78 12.63 16.08 -7.73
C LEU A 78 12.53 15.76 -9.22
N GLN A 79 11.33 15.67 -9.78
CA GLN A 79 11.16 15.41 -11.20
C GLN A 79 11.71 16.57 -12.06
N ALA A 80 11.52 17.80 -11.62
CA ALA A 80 12.00 18.99 -12.34
C ALA A 80 13.52 19.18 -12.23
N PHE A 81 14.11 18.91 -11.05
CA PHE A 81 15.51 19.27 -10.77
C PHE A 81 16.47 18.08 -10.70
N PHE A 82 16.01 16.90 -10.27
CA PHE A 82 16.87 15.75 -10.05
C PHE A 82 16.15 14.38 -10.16
N PRO A 83 15.70 14.00 -11.37
CA PRO A 83 14.87 12.80 -11.58
C PRO A 83 15.61 11.49 -11.23
N ILE A 84 16.95 11.50 -11.22
CA ILE A 84 17.75 10.33 -10.81
C ILE A 84 17.52 10.00 -9.32
N ALA A 85 17.30 11.00 -8.46
CA ALA A 85 17.01 10.74 -7.05
C ALA A 85 15.73 9.92 -6.85
N ILE A 86 14.73 10.13 -7.71
CA ILE A 86 13.47 9.39 -7.66
C ILE A 86 13.75 7.88 -7.81
N LYS A 87 14.54 7.49 -8.82
CA LYS A 87 14.94 6.09 -9.04
C LYS A 87 15.68 5.51 -7.84
N VAL A 88 16.62 6.27 -7.27
CA VAL A 88 17.40 5.81 -6.10
C VAL A 88 16.52 5.61 -4.87
N ILE A 89 15.63 6.56 -4.57
CA ILE A 89 14.69 6.47 -3.44
C ILE A 89 13.78 5.25 -3.61
N LEU A 90 13.25 5.04 -4.81
CA LEU A 90 12.43 3.88 -5.12
C LEU A 90 13.19 2.57 -4.91
N ILE A 91 14.37 2.41 -5.49
CA ILE A 91 15.17 1.17 -5.37
C ILE A 91 15.47 0.87 -3.90
N LEU A 92 15.84 1.87 -3.10
CA LEU A 92 16.07 1.71 -1.66
C LEU A 92 14.78 1.27 -0.92
N GLY A 93 13.64 1.87 -1.27
CA GLY A 93 12.32 1.45 -0.77
C GLY A 93 11.98 0.01 -1.17
N GLY A 94 12.26 -0.37 -2.43
CA GLY A 94 12.09 -1.72 -2.94
C GLY A 94 12.89 -2.75 -2.16
N PHE A 95 14.15 -2.46 -1.80
CA PHE A 95 14.93 -3.34 -0.94
C PHE A 95 14.35 -3.49 0.46
N TYR A 96 13.78 -2.42 1.04
CA TYR A 96 13.08 -2.51 2.33
C TYR A 96 11.84 -3.40 2.23
N LEU A 97 11.01 -3.22 1.20
CA LEU A 97 9.80 -4.04 0.98
C LEU A 97 10.15 -5.51 0.71
N ALA A 98 11.19 -5.76 -0.10
CA ALA A 98 11.68 -7.09 -0.39
C ALA A 98 12.21 -7.78 0.86
N TYR A 99 12.95 -7.06 1.71
CA TYR A 99 13.39 -7.56 3.02
C TYR A 99 12.19 -7.98 3.86
N GLU A 100 11.20 -7.09 4.01
CA GLU A 100 10.02 -7.37 4.84
C GLU A 100 9.19 -8.55 4.31
N GLY A 101 8.99 -8.63 3.00
CA GLY A 101 8.28 -9.74 2.36
C GLY A 101 8.99 -11.08 2.54
N VAL A 102 10.31 -11.13 2.32
CA VAL A 102 11.09 -12.37 2.46
C VAL A 102 11.23 -12.77 3.93
N GLU A 103 11.38 -11.82 4.85
CA GLU A 103 11.40 -12.08 6.30
C GLU A 103 10.12 -12.80 6.74
N LYS A 104 8.94 -12.32 6.31
CA LYS A 104 7.65 -12.99 6.59
C LYS A 104 7.56 -14.40 5.98
N ILE A 105 8.05 -14.59 4.76
CA ILE A 105 8.10 -15.91 4.11
C ILE A 105 8.97 -16.87 4.94
N ILE A 106 10.17 -16.42 5.34
CA ILE A 106 11.08 -17.22 6.16
C ILE A 106 10.42 -17.53 7.52
N GLU A 107 9.82 -16.56 8.19
CA GLU A 107 9.13 -16.78 9.46
C GLU A 107 8.03 -17.84 9.32
N TYR A 108 7.24 -17.78 8.25
CA TYR A 108 6.18 -18.76 7.97
C TYR A 108 6.71 -20.19 7.77
N PHE A 109 7.84 -20.35 7.07
CA PHE A 109 8.41 -21.67 6.79
C PHE A 109 9.27 -22.23 7.94
N PHE A 110 9.92 -21.38 8.73
CA PHE A 110 10.91 -21.79 9.75
C PHE A 110 10.39 -21.74 11.20
N HIS A 111 9.29 -21.04 11.49
CA HIS A 111 8.60 -21.15 12.78
C HIS A 111 7.45 -22.16 12.69
N LYS A 112 7.55 -23.27 13.45
CA LYS A 112 6.49 -24.29 13.54
C LYS A 112 5.12 -23.65 13.84
N PRO A 113 4.02 -24.15 13.26
CA PRO A 113 2.69 -23.74 13.68
C PRO A 113 2.53 -24.15 15.15
N LYS A 114 2.43 -23.17 16.04
CA LYS A 114 1.73 -23.42 17.30
C LYS A 114 0.28 -23.81 16.95
N PRO A 115 -0.32 -24.77 17.68
CA PRO A 115 -1.68 -25.23 17.40
C PRO A 115 -2.63 -24.04 17.31
N ALA A 116 -3.61 -24.18 16.43
CA ALA A 116 -4.41 -23.11 15.81
C ALA A 116 -5.37 -22.33 16.73
N ASP A 117 -5.09 -22.25 18.03
CA ASP A 117 -5.79 -21.36 18.97
C ASP A 117 -4.93 -20.17 19.45
N GLU A 118 -3.67 -20.05 19.01
CA GLU A 118 -2.80 -18.93 19.39
C GLU A 118 -2.25 -18.12 18.21
N ALA A 119 -2.47 -18.54 16.95
CA ALA A 119 -1.95 -17.82 15.78
C ALA A 119 -2.80 -16.59 15.37
N ALA A 120 -3.90 -16.32 16.08
CA ALA A 120 -4.64 -15.05 16.04
C ALA A 120 -4.36 -14.19 17.30
N VAL A 121 -3.48 -14.65 18.18
CA VAL A 121 -3.13 -13.98 19.42
C VAL A 121 -1.64 -14.14 19.64
N GLU A 122 -0.83 -13.41 18.86
CA GLU A 122 0.29 -12.77 19.56
C GLU A 122 -0.36 -11.94 20.65
N VAL A 123 -0.31 -12.47 21.88
CA VAL A 123 -0.61 -11.73 23.10
C VAL A 123 0.38 -10.58 23.13
N ILE A 124 0.04 -9.50 22.42
CA ILE A 124 0.47 -8.17 22.81
C ILE A 124 -0.23 -7.99 24.15
N LYS A 125 0.48 -8.37 25.22
CA LYS A 125 0.30 -7.73 26.53
C LYS A 125 0.16 -6.25 26.23
N ASP A 126 -0.90 -5.63 26.76
CA ASP A 126 -1.31 -4.22 26.67
C ASP A 126 -0.12 -3.24 26.70
N ASP A 127 0.67 -3.22 25.63
CA ASP A 127 1.87 -2.43 25.45
C ASP A 127 1.56 -1.50 24.30
N ALA A 128 1.08 -0.31 24.66
CA ALA A 128 0.90 0.79 23.74
C ALA A 128 2.17 1.09 22.91
N GLY A 129 3.35 0.67 23.37
CA GLY A 129 4.61 0.73 22.62
C GLY A 129 4.61 -0.16 21.38
N ALA A 130 4.21 -1.43 21.53
CA ALA A 130 4.15 -2.40 20.42
C ALA A 130 3.11 -1.99 19.35
N GLU A 131 1.94 -1.49 19.77
CA GLU A 131 0.90 -1.00 18.85
C GLU A 131 1.41 0.19 18.03
N LYS A 132 2.01 1.19 18.70
CA LYS A 132 2.62 2.36 18.01
C LYS A 132 3.73 1.96 17.05
N ALA A 133 4.54 0.97 17.40
CA ALA A 133 5.58 0.44 16.51
C ALA A 133 4.99 -0.21 15.26
N LYS A 134 3.92 -1.02 15.40
CA LYS A 134 3.20 -1.61 14.26
C LYS A 134 2.57 -0.53 13.37
N VAL A 135 1.91 0.49 13.96
CA VAL A 135 1.36 1.62 13.18
C VAL A 135 2.47 2.36 12.43
N LYS A 136 3.61 2.63 13.07
CA LYS A 136 4.74 3.30 12.42
C LYS A 136 5.30 2.48 11.26
N SER A 137 5.42 1.16 11.42
CA SER A 137 5.83 0.26 10.33
C SER A 137 4.82 0.25 9.17
N ALA A 138 3.52 0.21 9.46
CA ALA A 138 2.48 0.28 8.44
C ALA A 138 2.54 1.60 7.66
N VAL A 139 2.70 2.73 8.37
CA VAL A 139 2.85 4.06 7.74
C VAL A 139 4.13 4.16 6.89
N LEU A 140 5.22 3.51 7.29
CA LEU A 140 6.45 3.45 6.48
C LEU A 140 6.27 2.62 5.21
N THR A 141 5.54 1.50 5.31
CA THR A 141 5.24 0.64 4.16
C THR A 141 4.36 1.40 3.16
N ASP A 142 3.29 2.04 3.64
CA ASP A 142 2.43 2.91 2.82
C ASP A 142 3.20 4.10 2.24
N PHE A 143 4.17 4.67 2.95
CA PHE A 143 5.02 5.73 2.41
C PHE A 143 5.76 5.27 1.14
N ILE A 144 6.34 4.06 1.15
CA ILE A 144 7.05 3.51 0.00
C ILE A 144 6.08 3.24 -1.15
N LEU A 145 4.95 2.60 -0.87
CA LEU A 145 3.89 2.33 -1.86
C LEU A 145 3.32 3.62 -2.47
N SER A 146 3.12 4.64 -1.64
CA SER A 146 2.64 5.96 -2.05
C SER A 146 3.62 6.67 -2.97
N ILE A 147 4.93 6.57 -2.71
CA ILE A 147 5.96 7.12 -3.59
C ILE A 147 5.84 6.49 -4.98
N GLU A 148 5.70 5.16 -5.07
CA GLU A 148 5.58 4.47 -6.35
C GLU A 148 4.31 4.87 -7.11
N ILE A 149 3.16 4.91 -6.45
CA ILE A 149 1.89 5.37 -7.04
C ILE A 149 2.05 6.80 -7.59
N VAL A 150 2.62 7.71 -6.80
CA VAL A 150 2.82 9.11 -7.19
C VAL A 150 3.75 9.22 -8.39
N ILE A 151 4.83 8.44 -8.44
CA ILE A 151 5.80 8.48 -9.54
C ILE A 151 5.20 7.91 -10.83
N ILE A 152 4.43 6.82 -10.77
CA ILE A 152 3.77 6.26 -11.95
C ILE A 152 2.70 7.23 -12.46
N ALA A 153 1.95 7.86 -11.54
CA ALA A 153 0.99 8.90 -11.89
C ALA A 153 1.69 10.09 -12.56
N LEU A 154 2.77 10.61 -11.96
CA LEU A 154 3.56 11.72 -12.50
C LEU A 154 4.16 11.36 -13.87
N GLY A 155 4.69 10.14 -14.00
CA GLY A 155 5.21 9.58 -15.25
C GLY A 155 4.20 9.53 -16.40
N SER A 156 2.89 9.49 -16.08
CA SER A 156 1.82 9.46 -17.06
C SER A 156 1.42 10.83 -17.62
N VAL A 157 1.90 11.91 -17.00
CA VAL A 157 1.55 13.30 -17.33
C VAL A 157 2.78 14.18 -17.56
N LEU A 158 3.97 13.61 -17.74
CA LEU A 158 5.21 14.36 -17.93
C LEU A 158 5.19 15.29 -19.15
N ASP A 159 4.40 14.95 -20.17
CA ASP A 159 4.20 15.73 -21.40
C ASP A 159 3.15 16.85 -21.25
N LYS A 160 2.47 16.93 -20.10
CA LYS A 160 1.41 17.91 -19.83
C LYS A 160 1.94 19.13 -19.08
N SER A 161 1.14 20.20 -19.06
CA SER A 161 1.45 21.41 -18.31
C SER A 161 1.56 21.12 -16.81
N LEU A 162 2.35 21.94 -16.10
CA LEU A 162 2.58 21.78 -14.66
C LEU A 162 1.27 21.81 -13.85
N ALA A 163 0.28 22.58 -14.27
CA ALA A 163 -1.04 22.61 -13.64
C ALA A 163 -1.75 21.23 -13.75
N ILE A 164 -1.74 20.62 -14.94
CA ILE A 164 -2.32 19.29 -15.14
C ILE A 164 -1.55 18.24 -14.34
N GLN A 165 -0.22 18.32 -14.28
CA GLN A 165 0.60 17.41 -13.49
C GLN A 165 0.23 17.46 -12.00
N ILE A 166 0.19 18.66 -11.41
CA ILE A 166 -0.17 18.86 -10.00
C ILE A 166 -1.55 18.30 -9.69
N LEU A 167 -2.55 18.69 -10.49
CA LEU A 167 -3.94 18.32 -10.25
C LEU A 167 -4.15 16.81 -10.43
N THR A 168 -3.57 16.24 -11.49
CA THR A 168 -3.69 14.80 -11.77
C THR A 168 -3.07 13.96 -10.66
N VAL A 169 -1.83 14.26 -10.26
CA VAL A 169 -1.14 13.51 -9.21
C VAL A 169 -1.86 13.66 -7.87
N SER A 170 -2.38 14.85 -7.57
CA SER A 170 -3.16 15.09 -6.36
C SER A 170 -4.47 14.29 -6.34
N VAL A 171 -5.20 14.25 -7.46
CA VAL A 171 -6.42 13.46 -7.59
C VAL A 171 -6.12 11.98 -7.38
N VAL A 172 -5.08 11.44 -8.02
CA VAL A 172 -4.69 10.03 -7.86
C VAL A 172 -4.29 9.73 -6.41
N ALA A 173 -3.52 10.60 -5.76
CA ALA A 173 -3.12 10.42 -4.36
C ALA A 173 -4.32 10.41 -3.40
N ILE A 174 -5.29 11.30 -3.61
CA ILE A 174 -6.52 11.34 -2.81
C ILE A 174 -7.38 10.11 -3.08
N LEU A 175 -7.57 9.74 -4.34
CA LEU A 175 -8.34 8.55 -4.74
C LEU A 175 -7.72 7.27 -4.16
N ALA A 176 -6.39 7.14 -4.19
CA ALA A 176 -5.68 6.03 -3.57
C ALA A 176 -5.98 5.97 -2.07
N THR A 177 -5.84 7.10 -1.36
CA THR A 177 -6.08 7.16 0.09
C THR A 177 -7.52 6.78 0.43
N VAL A 178 -8.50 7.42 -0.19
CA VAL A 178 -9.92 7.19 0.13
C VAL A 178 -10.36 5.80 -0.34
N GLY A 179 -9.93 5.37 -1.53
CA GLY A 179 -10.28 4.08 -2.11
C GLY A 179 -9.71 2.91 -1.32
N VAL A 180 -8.39 2.91 -1.09
CA VAL A 180 -7.71 1.81 -0.39
C VAL A 180 -8.19 1.71 1.05
N TYR A 181 -8.07 2.78 1.84
CA TYR A 181 -8.50 2.74 3.25
C TYR A 181 -10.01 2.61 3.41
N GLY A 182 -10.80 3.11 2.45
CA GLY A 182 -12.24 2.90 2.40
C GLY A 182 -12.60 1.42 2.27
N ILE A 183 -11.95 0.71 1.34
CA ILE A 183 -12.19 -0.73 1.17
C ILE A 183 -11.68 -1.52 2.38
N VAL A 184 -10.50 -1.19 2.91
CA VAL A 184 -9.98 -1.82 4.14
C VAL A 184 -10.94 -1.62 5.31
N ALA A 185 -11.50 -0.42 5.49
CA ALA A 185 -12.50 -0.15 6.52
C ALA A 185 -13.77 -0.99 6.34
N LEU A 186 -14.21 -1.24 5.10
CA LEU A 186 -15.35 -2.10 4.83
C LEU A 186 -15.06 -3.57 5.20
N ILE A 187 -13.85 -4.06 4.91
CA ILE A 187 -13.43 -5.42 5.25
C ILE A 187 -13.42 -5.61 6.77
N VAL A 188 -12.78 -4.69 7.50
CA VAL A 188 -12.70 -4.72 8.97
C VAL A 188 -14.08 -4.65 9.62
N ARG A 189 -15.01 -3.88 9.05
CA ARG A 189 -16.38 -3.74 9.58
C ARG A 189 -17.33 -4.87 9.22
N MET A 190 -16.84 -5.91 8.55
CA MET A 190 -17.66 -7.02 8.11
C MET A 190 -18.26 -7.80 9.29
N ASP A 191 -17.51 -7.99 10.37
CA ASP A 191 -18.00 -8.68 11.60
C ASP A 191 -19.05 -7.85 12.34
N ASP A 192 -18.78 -6.56 12.59
CA ASP A 192 -19.75 -5.62 13.18
C ASP A 192 -21.07 -5.57 12.39
N ALA A 193 -20.98 -5.57 11.06
CA ALA A 193 -22.14 -5.59 10.18
C ALA A 193 -22.88 -6.94 10.28
N GLY A 194 -22.15 -8.04 10.31
CA GLY A 194 -22.67 -9.40 10.50
C GLY A 194 -23.43 -9.55 11.81
N TYR A 195 -22.84 -9.12 12.93
CA TYR A 195 -23.49 -9.16 14.24
C TYR A 195 -24.76 -8.30 14.30
N LYS A 196 -24.73 -7.10 13.70
CA LYS A 196 -25.93 -6.23 13.60
C LYS A 196 -27.05 -6.88 12.78
N LEU A 197 -26.72 -7.61 11.72
CA LEU A 197 -27.66 -8.35 10.89
C LEU A 197 -28.31 -9.52 11.67
N ILE A 198 -27.51 -10.30 12.41
CA ILE A 198 -28.01 -11.39 13.28
C ILE A 198 -28.97 -10.82 14.33
N LYS A 199 -28.57 -9.76 15.03
CA LYS A 199 -29.38 -9.15 16.07
C LYS A 199 -30.69 -8.55 15.54
N ARG A 200 -30.66 -7.85 14.38
CA ARG A 200 -31.87 -7.26 13.78
C ARG A 200 -32.83 -8.30 13.22
N SER A 201 -32.32 -9.43 12.76
CA SER A 201 -33.12 -10.52 12.21
C SER A 201 -33.66 -11.49 13.26
N ASN A 202 -33.36 -11.28 14.55
CA ASN A 202 -33.59 -12.25 15.62
C ASN A 202 -33.06 -13.65 15.27
N ASP A 203 -31.92 -13.68 14.56
CA ASP A 203 -31.26 -14.89 14.06
C ASP A 203 -32.15 -15.75 13.14
N LYS A 204 -33.05 -15.12 12.37
CA LYS A 204 -34.00 -15.81 11.49
C LYS A 204 -33.98 -15.28 10.05
N GLY A 205 -34.22 -16.19 9.12
CA GLY A 205 -34.34 -15.87 7.68
C GLY A 205 -33.01 -15.53 7.01
N PHE A 206 -33.10 -14.98 5.79
CA PHE A 206 -31.95 -14.68 4.94
C PHE A 206 -30.93 -13.74 5.61
N PHE A 207 -31.40 -12.70 6.31
CA PHE A 207 -30.52 -11.74 6.98
C PHE A 207 -29.74 -12.33 8.16
N GLY A 208 -30.30 -13.31 8.88
CA GLY A 208 -29.58 -14.05 9.92
C GLY A 208 -28.47 -14.92 9.32
N SER A 209 -28.79 -15.67 8.26
CA SER A 209 -27.81 -16.48 7.53
C SER A 209 -26.69 -15.65 6.90
N LEU A 210 -27.02 -14.49 6.33
CA LEU A 210 -26.03 -13.55 5.78
C LEU A 210 -25.14 -13.00 6.89
N GLY A 211 -25.71 -12.67 8.05
CA GLY A 211 -24.93 -12.23 9.21
C GLY A 211 -23.91 -13.27 9.66
N HIS A 212 -24.32 -14.54 9.81
CA HIS A 212 -23.41 -15.65 10.12
C HIS A 212 -22.33 -15.86 9.06
N LEU A 213 -22.67 -15.69 7.78
CA LEU A 213 -21.70 -15.76 6.68
C LEU A 213 -20.61 -14.68 6.85
N LEU A 214 -20.99 -13.42 7.10
CA LEU A 214 -20.05 -12.31 7.27
C LEU A 214 -19.10 -12.54 8.45
N VAL A 215 -19.62 -12.95 9.61
CA VAL A 215 -18.82 -13.24 10.81
C VAL A 215 -17.84 -14.40 10.54
N LYS A 216 -18.31 -15.48 9.91
CA LYS A 216 -17.47 -16.65 9.59
C LYS A 216 -16.47 -16.39 8.47
N ALA A 217 -16.75 -15.45 7.57
CA ALA A 217 -15.87 -15.10 6.47
C ALA A 217 -14.68 -14.26 6.95
N LEU A 218 -14.83 -13.43 7.99
CA LEU A 218 -13.76 -12.53 8.43
C LEU A 218 -12.43 -13.25 8.73
N PRO A 219 -12.39 -14.33 9.54
CA PRO A 219 -11.14 -15.05 9.80
C PRO A 219 -10.47 -15.62 8.54
N ILE A 220 -11.27 -16.01 7.54
CA ILE A 220 -10.78 -16.53 6.27
C ILE A 220 -10.18 -15.38 5.45
N ILE A 221 -10.87 -14.25 5.38
CA ILE A 221 -10.37 -13.05 4.69
C ILE A 221 -9.04 -12.60 5.29
N ILE A 222 -8.93 -12.52 6.62
CA ILE A 222 -7.68 -12.13 7.30
C ILE A 222 -6.52 -13.08 6.93
N LYS A 223 -6.76 -14.40 6.95
CA LYS A 223 -5.74 -15.39 6.55
C LYS A 223 -5.31 -15.23 5.09
N VAL A 224 -6.27 -15.01 4.19
CA VAL A 224 -5.98 -14.79 2.77
C VAL A 224 -5.21 -13.49 2.58
N LEU A 225 -5.61 -12.41 3.23
CA LEU A 225 -4.93 -11.11 3.16
C LEU A 225 -3.50 -11.18 3.68
N ALA A 226 -3.19 -11.97 4.70
CA ALA A 226 -1.82 -12.16 5.16
C ALA A 226 -0.90 -12.75 4.07
N VAL A 227 -1.40 -13.75 3.33
CA VAL A 227 -0.65 -14.36 2.22
C VAL A 227 -0.57 -13.40 1.03
N VAL A 228 -1.69 -12.82 0.63
CA VAL A 228 -1.77 -11.91 -0.52
C VAL A 228 -0.94 -10.65 -0.27
N GLY A 229 -0.99 -10.08 0.93
CA GLY A 229 -0.18 -8.92 1.33
C GLY A 229 1.32 -9.22 1.29
N THR A 230 1.73 -10.40 1.75
CA THR A 230 3.14 -10.83 1.64
C THR A 230 3.57 -10.99 0.18
N ILE A 231 2.73 -11.57 -0.68
CA ILE A 231 3.01 -11.68 -2.12
C ILE A 231 3.08 -10.29 -2.76
N ALA A 232 2.16 -9.39 -2.40
CA ALA A 232 2.12 -8.01 -2.89
C ALA A 232 3.40 -7.25 -2.52
N LEU A 233 3.92 -7.37 -1.29
CA LEU A 233 5.21 -6.78 -0.91
C LEU A 233 6.36 -7.20 -1.83
N ILE A 234 6.40 -8.48 -2.20
CA ILE A 234 7.42 -9.02 -3.11
C ILE A 234 7.20 -8.54 -4.54
N LEU A 235 5.95 -8.54 -5.03
CA LEU A 235 5.62 -8.10 -6.38
C LEU A 235 5.91 -6.61 -6.58
N VAL A 236 5.51 -5.76 -5.63
CA VAL A 236 5.79 -4.31 -5.65
C VAL A 236 7.30 -4.06 -5.65
N ALA A 237 8.05 -4.68 -4.73
CA ALA A 237 9.50 -4.56 -4.71
C ALA A 237 10.14 -5.00 -6.04
N GLY A 238 9.65 -6.11 -6.58
CA GLY A 238 10.00 -6.63 -7.88
C GLY A 238 9.74 -5.65 -9.03
N GLY A 239 8.54 -5.07 -9.06
CA GLY A 239 8.12 -4.04 -10.01
C GLY A 239 9.03 -2.82 -9.96
N ILE A 240 9.36 -2.35 -8.75
CA ILE A 240 10.34 -1.28 -8.55
C ILE A 240 11.69 -1.66 -9.18
N PHE A 241 12.22 -2.86 -8.93
CA PHE A 241 13.51 -3.27 -9.48
C PHE A 241 13.46 -3.42 -11.00
N VAL A 242 12.44 -4.10 -11.53
CA VAL A 242 12.30 -4.37 -12.96
C VAL A 242 12.16 -3.06 -13.73
N HIS A 243 11.38 -2.08 -13.24
CA HIS A 243 11.18 -0.81 -13.94
C HIS A 243 12.34 0.18 -13.81
N ASN A 244 13.16 0.09 -12.76
CA ASN A 244 14.22 1.06 -12.48
C ASN A 244 15.63 0.56 -12.78
N ILE A 245 15.82 -0.75 -12.95
CA ILE A 245 17.12 -1.37 -13.27
C ILE A 245 17.10 -1.88 -14.71
N GLU A 246 17.75 -1.14 -15.62
CA GLU A 246 17.84 -1.45 -17.07
C GLU A 246 18.36 -2.86 -17.37
N PHE A 247 19.22 -3.41 -16.49
CA PHE A 247 19.71 -4.78 -16.60
C PHE A 247 18.57 -5.83 -16.53
N MET A 248 17.55 -5.60 -15.69
CA MET A 248 16.44 -6.53 -15.50
C MET A 248 15.51 -6.61 -16.71
N HIS A 249 15.50 -5.59 -17.57
CA HIS A 249 14.74 -5.61 -18.83
C HIS A 249 15.29 -6.64 -19.84
N HIS A 250 16.58 -6.97 -19.74
CA HIS A 250 17.26 -7.88 -20.68
C HIS A 250 17.33 -9.32 -20.15
N VAL A 251 17.09 -9.52 -18.84
CA VAL A 251 17.06 -10.83 -18.22
C VAL A 251 15.70 -11.48 -18.49
N LEU A 252 15.70 -12.63 -19.19
CA LEU A 252 14.52 -13.46 -19.48
C LEU A 252 13.40 -12.75 -20.28
N PRO A 253 13.67 -12.18 -21.47
CA PRO A 253 12.71 -11.34 -22.21
C PRO A 253 11.32 -11.97 -22.39
N ASN A 254 11.24 -13.30 -22.57
CA ASN A 254 10.00 -14.05 -22.85
C ASN A 254 9.16 -14.44 -21.63
N LEU A 255 9.61 -14.12 -20.40
CA LEU A 255 8.86 -14.47 -19.19
C LEU A 255 7.75 -13.44 -18.92
N GLN A 256 6.62 -13.89 -18.34
CA GLN A 256 5.55 -12.98 -17.91
C GLN A 256 6.07 -11.98 -16.86
N SER A 257 5.62 -10.72 -16.93
CA SER A 257 6.11 -9.63 -16.06
C SER A 257 5.98 -9.96 -14.58
N THR A 258 4.83 -10.50 -14.17
CA THR A 258 4.56 -10.87 -12.78
C THR A 258 5.56 -11.89 -12.22
N ILE A 259 6.02 -12.85 -13.04
CA ILE A 259 7.00 -13.85 -12.61
C ILE A 259 8.39 -13.21 -12.47
N LYS A 260 8.75 -12.28 -13.38
CA LYS A 260 10.01 -11.53 -13.28
C LYS A 260 10.03 -10.66 -12.04
N GLU A 261 8.95 -9.92 -11.79
CA GLU A 261 8.79 -9.06 -10.62
C GLU A 261 8.89 -9.89 -9.35
N PHE A 262 8.14 -10.99 -9.26
CA PHE A 262 8.21 -11.88 -8.10
C PHE A 262 9.62 -12.42 -7.85
N GLY A 263 10.30 -12.89 -8.90
CA GLY A 263 11.67 -13.38 -8.81
C GLY A 263 12.67 -12.28 -8.39
N ALA A 264 12.54 -11.09 -8.97
CA ALA A 264 13.36 -9.92 -8.64
C ALA A 264 13.17 -9.51 -7.18
N GLY A 265 11.93 -9.50 -6.69
CA GLY A 265 11.58 -9.21 -5.30
C GLY A 265 12.21 -10.22 -4.34
N ILE A 266 12.12 -11.52 -4.62
CA ILE A 266 12.77 -12.55 -3.78
C ILE A 266 14.29 -12.38 -3.75
N VAL A 267 14.92 -12.22 -4.92
CA VAL A 267 16.38 -12.04 -5.01
C VAL A 267 16.81 -10.79 -4.26
N GLY A 268 16.10 -9.67 -4.47
CA GLY A 268 16.35 -8.42 -3.75
C GLY A 268 16.20 -8.58 -2.23
N GLY A 269 15.20 -9.33 -1.77
CA GLY A 269 14.96 -9.56 -0.34
C GLY A 269 16.04 -10.44 0.29
N LEU A 270 16.46 -11.51 -0.40
CA LEU A 270 17.57 -12.35 0.04
C LEU A 270 18.90 -11.58 0.13
N ILE A 271 19.12 -10.62 -0.77
CA ILE A 271 20.28 -9.71 -0.72
C ILE A 271 20.13 -8.69 0.42
N ALA A 272 18.93 -8.18 0.66
CA ALA A 272 18.67 -7.17 1.69
C ALA A 272 18.80 -7.71 3.12
N ILE A 273 18.44 -8.98 3.36
CA ILE A 273 18.55 -9.63 4.69
C ILE A 273 19.94 -9.47 5.33
N PRO A 274 21.05 -9.91 4.73
CA PRO A 274 22.38 -9.77 5.33
C PRO A 274 22.79 -8.31 5.53
N ILE A 275 22.38 -7.41 4.63
CA ILE A 275 22.67 -5.97 4.74
C ILE A 275 21.96 -5.36 5.95
N MET A 276 20.67 -5.66 6.12
CA MET A 276 19.85 -5.16 7.22
C MET A 276 20.27 -5.76 8.57
N MET A 277 20.59 -7.06 8.60
CA MET A 277 21.12 -7.73 9.80
C MET A 277 22.51 -7.19 10.18
N GLY A 278 23.39 -6.96 9.19
CA GLY A 278 24.69 -6.35 9.39
C GLY A 278 24.60 -4.91 9.92
N GLY A 279 23.68 -4.11 9.38
CA GLY A 279 23.40 -2.75 9.83
C GLY A 279 22.86 -2.69 11.26
N LYS A 280 21.91 -3.56 11.62
CA LYS A 280 21.39 -3.69 13.00
C LYS A 280 22.52 -4.06 13.98
N LYS A 281 23.41 -4.98 13.60
CA LYS A 281 24.56 -5.40 14.41
C LYS A 281 25.57 -4.27 14.61
N LEU A 282 25.91 -3.51 13.56
CA LEU A 282 26.78 -2.33 13.64
C LEU A 282 26.19 -1.23 14.53
N LEU A 283 24.91 -0.89 14.36
CA LEU A 283 24.22 0.10 15.20
C LEU A 283 24.16 -0.32 16.67
N SER A 284 24.03 -1.62 16.94
CA SER A 284 24.06 -2.15 18.31
C SER A 284 25.47 -2.09 18.95
N MET A 285 26.53 -2.11 18.14
CA MET A 285 27.91 -1.93 18.60
C MET A 285 28.24 -0.47 18.87
N VAL A 286 27.69 0.48 18.09
CA VAL A 286 27.91 1.92 18.29
C VAL A 286 27.07 2.49 19.45
N LYS A 287 25.96 1.84 19.80
CA LYS A 287 25.13 2.22 20.96
C LYS A 287 25.59 1.61 22.30
N LYS A 288 26.64 0.79 22.30
CA LYS A 288 27.29 0.26 23.50
C LYS A 288 28.51 1.11 23.84
#